data_AF-A0A6N9VBE8-F1
#
_entry.id   AF-A0A6N9VBE8-F1
#
_cell.length_a   1.000
_cell.length_b   1.000
_cell.length_c   1.000
_cell.angle_alpha   90.00
_cell.angle_beta   90.00
_cell.angle_gamma   90.00
#
_symmetry.space_group_name_H-M   'P 1'
#
loop_
_entity.id
_entity.type
_entity.pdbx_description
1 polymer ?
#
loop_
_entity_poly.entity_id
_entity_poly.type
_entity_poly.pdbx_seq_one_letter_code
_entity_poly.pdbx_strand_id
1 'polypeptide(L)'
;MTDAQPGRPTENAMRRALKRARDGVALDTAEAAVLLQARGEQLRDLSASAARVRDAGLEAAGRPGVITYSKKVFIPLTRLCRDRCHYCTFVTVP
;
A
#
# COMPACT_ATOMS: atom_id res chain seq x y z
N MET A 1 9.01 -29.71 -2.82
CA MET A 1 7.86 -29.70 -1.89
C MET A 1 8.07 -28.53 -0.96
N THR A 2 7.41 -27.41 -1.25
CA THR A 2 7.56 -26.17 -0.49
C THR A 2 6.80 -26.29 0.82
N ASP A 3 7.54 -26.23 1.92
CA ASP A 3 7.05 -26.30 3.28
C ASP A 3 6.06 -25.14 3.55
N ALA A 4 4.84 -25.49 3.95
CA ALA A 4 3.76 -24.53 4.17
C ALA A 4 3.97 -23.84 5.52
N GLN A 5 4.68 -22.71 5.51
CA GLN A 5 4.92 -21.95 6.73
C GLN A 5 3.63 -21.30 7.23
N PRO A 6 3.23 -21.49 8.50
CA PRO A 6 1.99 -20.95 9.03
C PRO A 6 1.97 -19.42 8.87
N GLY A 7 0.96 -18.92 8.16
CA GLY A 7 0.76 -17.50 7.88
C GLY A 7 1.01 -17.06 6.43
N ARG A 8 1.64 -17.89 5.58
CA ARG A 8 1.79 -17.59 4.15
C ARG A 8 0.50 -17.91 3.37
N PRO A 9 0.05 -17.03 2.45
CA PRO A 9 -1.05 -17.31 1.57
C PRO A 9 -0.73 -18.48 0.67
N THR A 10 -1.74 -19.29 0.35
CA THR A 10 -1.61 -20.29 -0.70
C THR A 10 -1.39 -19.61 -2.05
N GLU A 11 -0.74 -20.32 -2.97
CA GLU A 11 -0.55 -19.83 -4.34
C GLU A 11 -1.89 -19.53 -5.03
N ASN A 12 -2.91 -20.34 -4.77
CA ASN A 12 -4.26 -20.11 -5.28
C ASN A 12 -4.88 -18.82 -4.72
N ALA A 13 -4.71 -18.54 -3.43
CA ALA A 13 -5.18 -17.29 -2.83
C ALA A 13 -4.47 -16.08 -3.45
N MET A 14 -3.14 -16.15 -3.60
CA MET A 14 -2.35 -15.10 -4.24
C MET A 14 -2.78 -14.88 -5.69
N ARG A 15 -2.93 -15.94 -6.49
CA ARG A 15 -3.37 -15.87 -7.88
C ARG A 15 -4.76 -15.24 -8.02
N ARG A 16 -5.69 -15.60 -7.14
CA ARG A 16 -7.05 -15.03 -7.13
C ARG A 16 -7.04 -13.55 -6.77
N ALA A 17 -6.30 -13.16 -5.73
CA ALA A 17 -6.21 -11.76 -5.31
C ALA A 17 -5.54 -10.89 -6.39
N LEU A 18 -4.45 -11.37 -7.00
CA LEU A 18 -3.79 -10.67 -8.12
C LEU A 18 -4.71 -10.54 -9.35
N LYS A 19 -5.51 -11.58 -9.65
CA LYS A 19 -6.50 -11.49 -10.73
C LYS A 19 -7.50 -10.38 -10.46
N ARG A 20 -8.07 -10.30 -9.26
CA ARG A 20 -9.03 -9.25 -8.91
C ARG A 20 -8.40 -7.86 -8.93
N ALA A 21 -7.15 -7.73 -8.45
CA ALA A 21 -6.40 -6.48 -8.54
C ALA A 21 -6.20 -6.04 -9.99
N ARG A 22 -5.89 -6.98 -10.91
CA ARG A 22 -5.80 -6.68 -12.34
C ARG A 22 -7.12 -6.23 -12.95
N ASP A 23 -8.21 -6.87 -12.55
CA ASP A 23 -9.56 -6.60 -13.01
C ASP A 23 -10.11 -5.26 -12.44
N GLY A 24 -9.38 -4.59 -11.54
CA GLY A 24 -9.70 -3.25 -11.04
C GLY A 24 -10.91 -3.21 -10.11
N VAL A 25 -11.35 -4.36 -9.59
CA VAL A 25 -12.50 -4.45 -8.68
C VAL A 25 -12.09 -4.13 -7.24
N ALA A 26 -13.08 -3.78 -6.41
CA ALA A 26 -12.86 -3.60 -4.98
C ALA A 26 -12.30 -4.89 -4.35
N LEU A 27 -11.23 -4.75 -3.58
CA LEU A 27 -10.59 -5.84 -2.83
C LEU A 27 -11.09 -5.80 -1.38
N ASP A 28 -11.43 -6.95 -0.84
CA ASP A 28 -11.76 -7.06 0.58
C ASP A 28 -10.51 -7.14 1.47
N THR A 29 -10.71 -7.11 2.79
CA THR A 29 -9.61 -7.14 3.76
C THR A 29 -8.78 -8.43 3.68
N ALA A 30 -9.40 -9.57 3.36
CA ALA A 30 -8.69 -10.85 3.25
C ALA A 30 -7.82 -10.89 1.99
N GLU A 31 -8.33 -10.40 0.87
CA GLU A 31 -7.59 -10.24 -0.39
C GLU A 31 -6.42 -9.26 -0.22
N ALA A 32 -6.65 -8.13 0.46
CA ALA A 32 -5.60 -7.18 0.79
C ALA A 32 -4.51 -7.81 1.68
N ALA A 33 -4.91 -8.57 2.71
CA ALA A 33 -3.96 -9.27 3.59
C ALA A 33 -3.10 -10.30 2.84
N VAL A 34 -3.67 -10.98 1.84
CA VAL A 34 -2.91 -11.86 0.93
C VAL A 34 -1.89 -11.05 0.12
N LEU A 35 -2.33 -9.95 -0.49
CA LEU A 35 -1.47 -9.12 -1.36
C LEU A 35 -0.34 -8.40 -0.61
N LEU A 36 -0.51 -8.08 0.68
CA LEU A 36 0.57 -7.56 1.53
C LEU A 36 1.79 -8.50 1.61
N GLN A 37 1.57 -9.79 1.35
CA GLN A 37 2.62 -10.81 1.34
C GLN A 37 3.22 -11.04 -0.05
N ALA A 38 2.78 -10.33 -1.11
CA ALA A 38 3.33 -10.45 -2.45
C ALA A 38 4.82 -10.04 -2.48
N ARG A 39 5.64 -10.82 -3.17
CA ARG A 39 7.09 -10.60 -3.34
C ARG A 39 7.50 -10.91 -4.78
N GLY A 40 8.68 -10.45 -5.20
CA GLY A 40 9.22 -10.75 -6.53
C GLY A 40 8.26 -10.37 -7.66
N GLU A 41 8.01 -11.29 -8.59
CA GLU A 41 7.09 -11.07 -9.73
C GLU A 41 5.66 -10.74 -9.30
N GLN A 42 5.18 -11.34 -8.21
CA GLN A 42 3.83 -11.06 -7.69
C GLN A 42 3.71 -9.59 -7.25
N LEU A 43 4.76 -9.03 -6.64
CA LEU A 43 4.79 -7.62 -6.24
C LEU A 43 4.86 -6.70 -7.46
N ARG A 44 5.60 -7.08 -8.51
CA ARG A 44 5.64 -6.32 -9.76
C ARG A 44 4.28 -6.29 -10.45
N ASP A 45 3.60 -7.44 -10.52
CA ASP A 45 2.25 -7.58 -11.07
C ASP A 45 1.21 -6.76 -10.28
N LEU A 46 1.27 -6.80 -8.95
CA LEU A 46 0.45 -5.95 -8.08
C LEU A 46 0.71 -4.46 -8.33
N SER A 47 1.99 -4.07 -8.40
CA SER A 47 2.39 -2.67 -8.64
C SER A 47 1.94 -2.17 -10.01
N ALA A 48 2.03 -3.01 -11.04
CA ALA A 48 1.52 -2.69 -12.38
C ALA A 48 0.00 -2.52 -12.37
N SER A 49 -0.72 -3.35 -11.62
CA SER A 49 -2.17 -3.23 -11.47
C SER A 49 -2.55 -1.92 -10.75
N ALA A 50 -1.85 -1.58 -9.66
CA ALA A 50 -2.05 -0.32 -8.95
C ALA A 50 -1.71 0.91 -9.82
N ALA A 51 -0.66 0.83 -10.64
CA ALA A 51 -0.31 1.87 -11.60
C ALA A 51 -1.43 2.12 -12.61
N ARG A 52 -2.03 1.06 -13.18
CA ARG A 52 -3.18 1.20 -14.09
C ARG A 52 -4.38 1.90 -13.44
N VAL A 53 -4.69 1.57 -12.18
CA VAL A 53 -5.78 2.22 -11.44
C VAL A 53 -5.48 3.71 -11.21
N ARG A 54 -4.24 4.04 -10.81
CA ARG A 54 -3.79 5.43 -10.69
C ARG A 54 -3.93 6.19 -12.01
N ASP A 55 -3.45 5.59 -13.10
CA ASP A 55 -3.42 6.23 -14.41
C ASP A 55 -4.84 6.44 -14.94
N ALA A 56 -5.75 5.47 -14.79
CA ALA A 56 -7.16 5.63 -15.12
C ALA A 56 -7.81 6.80 -14.34
N GLY A 57 -7.47 6.96 -13.05
CA GLY A 57 -7.93 8.11 -12.26
C GLY A 57 -7.38 9.44 -12.76
N LEU A 58 -6.13 9.49 -13.21
CA LEU A 58 -5.52 10.67 -13.81
C LEU A 58 -6.15 11.03 -15.16
N GLU A 59 -6.43 10.04 -16.01
CA GLU A 59 -7.16 10.21 -17.27
C GLU A 59 -8.56 10.79 -17.03
N ALA A 60 -9.33 10.19 -16.11
CA ALA A 60 -10.66 10.65 -15.76
C ALA A 60 -10.67 12.09 -15.20
N ALA A 61 -9.58 12.49 -14.53
CA ALA A 61 -9.38 13.85 -14.03
C ALA A 61 -8.84 14.83 -15.09
N GLY A 62 -8.66 14.42 -16.35
CA GLY A 62 -8.11 15.25 -17.43
C GLY A 62 -6.63 15.60 -17.25
N ARG A 63 -5.88 14.75 -16.55
CA ARG A 63 -4.48 14.98 -16.14
C ARG A 63 -3.56 13.79 -16.45
N PRO A 64 -3.56 13.25 -17.69
CA PRO A 64 -2.77 12.08 -18.06
C PRO A 64 -1.28 12.26 -17.77
N GLY A 65 -0.67 11.29 -17.08
CA GLY A 65 0.77 11.32 -16.75
C GLY A 65 1.20 12.43 -15.77
N VAL A 66 0.28 13.22 -15.21
CA VAL A 66 0.64 14.35 -14.34
C VAL A 66 0.76 13.91 -12.88
N ILE A 67 2.00 13.83 -12.41
CA ILE A 67 2.30 13.67 -10.98
C ILE A 67 2.37 15.06 -10.32
N THR A 68 1.43 15.36 -9.44
CA THR A 68 1.47 16.58 -8.61
C THR A 68 2.15 16.34 -7.28
N TYR A 69 2.89 17.34 -6.83
CA TYR A 69 3.41 17.41 -5.47
C TYR A 69 2.88 18.69 -4.81
N SER A 70 2.79 18.68 -3.48
CA SER A 70 2.41 19.86 -2.72
C SER A 70 3.63 20.42 -2.02
N LYS A 71 4.00 21.68 -2.30
CA LYS A 71 5.06 22.40 -1.60
C LYS A 71 4.58 22.76 -0.20
N LYS A 72 4.67 21.81 0.74
CA LYS A 72 4.27 21.99 2.14
C LYS A 72 5.49 22.24 3.00
N VAL A 73 5.43 23.28 3.83
CA VAL A 73 6.35 23.45 4.96
C VAL A 73 5.67 22.90 6.21
N PHE A 74 6.38 22.05 6.95
CA PHE A 74 5.96 21.63 8.28
C PHE A 74 6.57 22.57 9.30
N ILE A 75 5.74 23.35 10.00
CA ILE A 75 6.17 24.28 11.06
C ILE A 75 5.73 23.70 12.41
N PRO A 76 6.60 22.99 13.15
CA PRO A 76 6.27 22.50 14.48
C PRO A 76 6.27 23.68 15.46
N LEU A 77 5.09 24.22 15.75
CA LEU A 77 4.93 25.32 16.72
C LEU A 77 5.33 24.91 18.15
N THR A 78 5.23 23.62 18.47
CA THR A 78 5.66 23.05 19.75
C THR A 78 6.08 21.58 19.57
N ARG A 79 6.91 21.10 20.49
CA ARG A 79 7.23 19.67 20.67
C ARG A 79 6.70 19.10 21.98
N LEU A 80 5.94 19.89 22.74
CA LEU A 80 5.33 19.43 23.99
C LEU A 80 4.15 18.50 23.67
N CYS A 81 4.25 17.24 24.13
CA CYS A 81 3.19 16.23 23.98
C CYS A 81 3.05 15.46 25.30
N ARG A 82 1.81 15.14 25.70
CA ARG A 82 1.52 14.34 26.91
C ARG A 82 1.67 12.83 26.67
N ASP A 83 1.56 12.41 25.41
CA ASP A 83 1.58 10.99 25.03
C ASP A 83 3.01 10.44 24.97
N ARG A 84 3.13 9.12 25.15
CA ARG A 84 4.41 8.38 25.13
C ARG A 84 4.50 7.42 23.94
N CYS A 85 4.45 7.98 22.74
CA CYS A 85 4.54 7.19 21.51
C CYS A 85 5.98 6.77 21.22
N HIS A 86 6.26 5.45 21.24
CA HIS A 86 7.61 4.90 21.02
C HIS A 86 8.19 5.16 19.63
N TYR A 87 7.37 5.54 18.65
CA TYR A 87 7.81 5.88 17.29
C TYR A 87 7.98 7.40 17.07
N CYS A 88 7.62 8.24 18.04
CA CYS A 88 7.54 9.68 17.87
C CYS A 88 8.85 10.36 18.28
N THR A 89 9.40 11.25 17.45
CA THR A 89 10.62 12.01 17.77
C THR A 89 10.38 13.20 18.70
N PHE A 90 9.12 13.59 18.96
CA PHE A 90 8.77 14.66 19.91
C PHE A 90 8.59 14.13 21.33
N VAL A 91 8.52 12.81 21.53
CA VAL A 91 8.39 12.25 22.87
C VAL A 91 9.64 12.56 23.68
N THR A 92 9.46 13.14 24.86
CA THR A 92 10.53 13.31 25.84
C THR A 92 10.18 12.39 27.01
N VAL A 93 10.92 11.30 27.16
CA VAL A 93 10.78 10.39 28.31
C VAL A 93 11.63 10.95 29.45
N PRO A 94 11.07 11.14 30.67
CA PRO A 94 11.85 11.44 31.86
C PRO A 94 12.84 10.33 32.20
#